data_AF-A0A645G6L2-F1
#
_entry.id   AF-A0A645G6L2-F1
#
_cell.length_a   1.000
_cell.length_b   1.000
_cell.length_c   1.000
_cell.angle_alpha   90.00
_cell.angle_beta   90.00
_cell.angle_gamma   90.00
#
_symmetry.space_group_name_H-M   'P 1'
#
loop_
_entity.id
_entity.type
_entity.pdbx_description
1 polymer ?
#
loop_
_entity_poly.entity_id
_entity_poly.type
_entity_poly.pdbx_seq_one_letter_code
_entity_poly.pdbx_strand_id
1 'polypeptide(L)'
;MYVVLGWINLSLFALATSHFWLRFLNSRLFHAKSKGFLSLLKTLRVIHKPVGIALVGLAYLHGFMALGTIRPHTGLLAATAMAAAAALGAAYFFSRKKPFFILHRWVVLAIACLIAVHLIFPNLLSAFI
;
A
#
# COMPACT_ATOMS: atom_id res chain seq x y z
N MET A 1 -17.71 -12.20 2.86
CA MET A 1 -17.03 -11.62 1.67
C MET A 1 -16.09 -10.46 2.02
N TYR A 2 -16.50 -9.49 2.85
CA TYR A 2 -15.62 -8.35 3.20
C TYR A 2 -14.30 -8.79 3.89
N VAL A 3 -14.30 -9.81 4.75
CA VAL A 3 -13.08 -10.37 5.38
C VAL A 3 -12.06 -10.84 4.34
N VAL A 4 -12.51 -11.52 3.29
CA VAL A 4 -11.66 -11.99 2.20
C VAL A 4 -11.02 -10.80 1.46
N LEU A 5 -11.81 -9.76 1.18
CA LEU A 5 -11.30 -8.51 0.60
C LEU A 5 -10.24 -7.84 1.50
N GLY A 6 -10.38 -7.90 2.82
CA GLY A 6 -9.37 -7.41 3.76
C GLY A 6 -8.02 -8.12 3.59
N TRP A 7 -8.04 -9.46 3.54
CA TRP A 7 -6.83 -10.25 3.30
C TRP A 7 -6.25 -10.05 1.90
N ILE A 8 -7.09 -9.87 0.87
CA ILE A 8 -6.66 -9.52 -0.49
C ILE A 8 -5.93 -8.16 -0.46
N ASN A 9 -6.49 -7.15 0.18
CA ASN A 9 -5.86 -5.82 0.30
C ASN A 9 -4.53 -5.89 1.03
N LEU A 10 -4.44 -6.63 2.13
CA LEU A 10 -3.17 -6.83 2.84
C LEU A 10 -2.12 -7.50 1.94
N SER A 11 -2.52 -8.52 1.19
CA SER A 11 -1.65 -9.24 0.25
C SER A 11 -1.18 -8.34 -0.90
N LEU A 12 -2.07 -7.52 -1.47
CA LEU A 12 -1.73 -6.54 -2.50
C LEU A 12 -0.80 -5.45 -1.97
N PHE A 13 -0.98 -4.99 -0.73
CA PHE A 13 -0.07 -4.04 -0.10
C PHE A 13 1.33 -4.64 0.11
N ALA A 14 1.41 -5.88 0.58
CA ALA A 14 2.67 -6.61 0.69
C ALA A 14 3.35 -6.79 -0.68
N LEU A 15 2.58 -7.17 -1.71
CA LEU A 15 3.07 -7.31 -3.08
C LEU A 15 3.55 -5.96 -3.65
N ALA A 16 2.80 -4.88 -3.45
CA ALA A 16 3.18 -3.55 -3.93
C ALA A 16 4.48 -3.06 -3.28
N THR A 17 4.71 -3.38 -2.00
CA THR A 17 5.91 -2.95 -1.27
C THR A 17 7.09 -3.93 -1.41
N SER A 18 6.84 -5.14 -1.90
CA SER A 18 7.84 -6.23 -1.99
C SER A 18 9.12 -5.83 -2.73
N HIS A 19 9.03 -5.07 -3.83
CA HIS A 19 10.20 -4.60 -4.57
C HIS A 19 11.15 -3.80 -3.68
N PHE A 20 10.61 -2.94 -2.81
CA PHE A 20 11.41 -2.15 -1.86
C PHE A 20 12.07 -3.07 -0.83
N TRP A 21 11.31 -3.97 -0.21
CA TRP A 21 11.82 -4.89 0.82
C TRP A 21 12.89 -5.82 0.27
N LEU A 22 12.67 -6.43 -0.88
CA LEU A 22 13.64 -7.33 -1.49
C LEU A 22 14.93 -6.59 -1.86
N ARG A 23 14.83 -5.38 -2.40
CA ARG A 23 16.02 -4.56 -2.69
C ARG A 23 16.76 -4.18 -1.40
N PHE A 24 16.04 -3.79 -0.36
CA PHE A 24 16.61 -3.45 0.94
C PHE A 24 17.33 -4.64 1.58
N LEU A 25 16.65 -5.79 1.70
CA LEU A 25 17.21 -7.02 2.26
C LEU A 25 18.40 -7.50 1.45
N ASN A 26 18.33 -7.44 0.11
CA ASN A 26 19.46 -7.82 -0.74
C ASN A 26 20.69 -6.93 -0.53
N SER A 27 20.49 -5.63 -0.30
CA SER A 27 21.60 -4.70 -0.04
C SER A 27 22.21 -4.83 1.36
N ARG A 28 21.57 -5.55 2.27
CA ARG A 28 21.99 -5.67 3.68
C ARG A 28 22.45 -7.08 4.07
N LEU A 29 21.82 -8.11 3.49
CA LEU A 29 21.97 -9.50 3.93
C LEU A 29 22.51 -10.40 2.82
N PHE A 30 21.82 -10.46 1.68
CA PHE A 30 22.04 -11.53 0.71
C PHE A 30 23.04 -11.20 -0.40
N HIS A 31 23.15 -9.94 -0.81
CA HIS A 31 24.01 -9.49 -1.92
C HIS A 31 23.86 -10.32 -3.21
N ALA A 32 22.69 -10.89 -3.47
CA ALA A 32 22.39 -11.72 -4.60
C ALA A 32 22.48 -10.93 -5.92
N LYS A 33 23.15 -11.53 -6.90
CA LYS A 33 23.32 -10.98 -8.27
C LYS A 33 22.81 -11.94 -9.36
N SER A 34 22.06 -12.99 -8.98
CA SER A 34 21.58 -13.98 -9.95
C SER A 34 20.61 -13.35 -10.94
N LYS A 35 20.66 -13.82 -12.19
CA LYS A 35 19.76 -13.36 -13.27
C LYS A 35 18.28 -13.50 -12.88
N GLY A 36 17.93 -14.57 -12.18
CA GLY A 36 16.58 -14.81 -11.65
C GLY A 36 16.13 -13.74 -10.66
N PHE A 37 16.98 -13.37 -9.70
CA PHE A 37 16.67 -12.33 -8.71
C PHE A 37 16.47 -10.95 -9.35
N LEU A 38 17.35 -10.57 -10.29
CA LEU A 38 17.22 -9.31 -11.01
C LEU A 38 15.96 -9.26 -11.88
N SER A 39 15.59 -10.40 -12.50
CA SER A 39 14.33 -10.54 -13.25
C SER A 39 13.11 -10.35 -12.34
N LEU A 40 13.11 -10.98 -11.15
CA LEU A 40 12.06 -10.81 -10.16
C LEU A 40 11.89 -9.34 -9.75
N LEU A 41 12.97 -8.63 -9.43
CA LEU A 41 12.90 -7.21 -9.08
C LEU A 41 12.30 -6.37 -10.23
N LYS A 42 12.66 -6.67 -11.48
CA LYS A 42 12.10 -6.01 -12.66
C LYS A 42 10.60 -6.25 -12.76
N THR A 43 10.14 -7.50 -12.60
CA THR A 43 8.72 -7.87 -12.60
C THR A 43 7.95 -7.13 -11.52
N LEU A 44 8.44 -7.16 -10.27
CA LEU A 44 7.80 -6.48 -9.14
C LEU A 44 7.68 -4.97 -9.37
N ARG A 45 8.70 -4.34 -9.97
CA ARG A 45 8.66 -2.92 -10.34
C ARG A 45 7.59 -2.62 -11.39
N VAL A 46 7.40 -3.50 -12.37
CA VAL A 46 6.40 -3.32 -13.44
C VAL A 46 4.98 -3.44 -12.86
N ILE A 47 4.74 -4.46 -12.04
CA ILE A 47 3.40 -4.71 -11.47
C ILE A 47 3.05 -3.77 -10.31
N HIS A 48 4.03 -3.11 -9.68
CA HIS A 48 3.80 -2.21 -8.54
C HIS A 48 2.69 -1.17 -8.80
N LYS A 49 2.69 -0.55 -9.99
CA LYS A 49 1.68 0.46 -10.35
C LYS A 49 0.26 -0.10 -10.48
N PRO A 50 -0.01 -1.11 -11.34
CA PRO A 50 -1.37 -1.67 -11.45
C PRO A 50 -1.83 -2.30 -10.12
N VAL A 51 -0.94 -2.95 -9.37
CA VAL A 51 -1.25 -3.48 -8.03
C VAL A 51 -1.61 -2.35 -7.06
N GLY A 52 -0.88 -1.23 -7.08
CA GLY A 52 -1.19 -0.06 -6.24
C GLY A 52 -2.54 0.57 -6.56
N ILE A 53 -2.93 0.64 -7.84
CA ILE A 53 -4.25 1.15 -8.26
C ILE A 53 -5.35 0.19 -7.80
N ALA A 54 -5.18 -1.12 -8.03
CA ALA A 54 -6.14 -2.13 -7.61
C ALA A 54 -6.33 -2.13 -6.08
N LEU A 55 -5.24 -1.98 -5.33
CA LEU A 55 -5.26 -1.87 -3.87
C LEU A 55 -6.15 -0.73 -3.40
N VAL A 56 -6.05 0.47 -4.00
CA VAL A 56 -6.89 1.61 -3.63
C VAL A 56 -8.37 1.31 -3.84
N GLY A 57 -8.74 0.82 -5.04
CA GLY A 57 -10.13 0.50 -5.35
C GLY A 57 -10.73 -0.56 -4.42
N LEU A 58 -9.97 -1.65 -4.20
CA LEU A 58 -10.41 -2.74 -3.32
C LEU A 58 -10.42 -2.34 -1.84
N ALA A 59 -9.60 -1.40 -1.40
CA ALA A 59 -9.63 -0.86 -0.04
C ALA A 59 -10.93 -0.09 0.24
N TYR A 60 -11.36 0.78 -0.68
CA TYR A 60 -12.64 1.48 -0.56
C TYR A 60 -13.82 0.52 -0.66
N LEU A 61 -13.79 -0.42 -1.61
CA LEU A 61 -14.84 -1.44 -1.75
C LEU A 61 -14.97 -2.28 -0.48
N HIS A 62 -13.85 -2.70 0.13
CA HIS A 62 -13.83 -3.42 1.40
C HIS A 62 -14.52 -2.61 2.50
N GLY A 63 -14.15 -1.33 2.68
CA GLY A 63 -14.75 -0.47 3.70
C GLY A 63 -16.25 -0.27 3.49
N PHE A 64 -16.68 -0.06 2.25
CA PHE A 64 -18.11 0.07 1.91
C PHE A 64 -18.88 -1.22 2.21
N MET A 65 -18.33 -2.39 1.85
CA MET A 65 -18.97 -3.68 2.16
C MET A 65 -18.99 -4.01 3.66
N ALA A 66 -18.02 -3.51 4.43
CA ALA A 66 -17.95 -3.74 5.86
C ALA A 66 -18.96 -2.89 6.65
N LEU A 67 -19.23 -1.66 6.20
CA LEU A 67 -20.04 -0.68 6.94
C LEU A 67 -21.38 -0.36 6.28
N GLY A 68 -21.61 -0.79 5.03
CA GLY A 68 -22.79 -0.46 4.22
C GLY A 68 -22.91 1.02 3.81
N THR A 69 -21.97 1.85 4.24
CA THR A 69 -21.93 3.30 3.99
C THR A 69 -20.51 3.82 4.21
N ILE A 70 -20.24 5.05 3.78
CA ILE A 70 -18.97 5.73 4.04
C ILE A 70 -19.05 6.36 5.44
N ARG A 71 -18.40 5.73 6.42
CA ARG A 71 -18.26 6.26 7.78
C ARG A 71 -16.79 6.43 8.15
N PRO A 72 -16.42 7.44 8.95
CA PRO A 72 -15.07 7.57 9.49
C PRO A 72 -14.69 6.36 10.33
N HIS A 73 -13.61 5.67 9.95
CA HIS A 73 -13.02 4.55 10.66
C HIS A 73 -11.55 4.42 10.21
N THR A 74 -10.75 3.60 10.89
CA THR A 74 -9.31 3.51 10.60
C THR A 74 -9.02 2.94 9.20
N GLY A 75 -9.93 2.14 8.65
CA GLY A 75 -9.84 1.59 7.30
C GLY A 75 -10.03 2.65 6.21
N LEU A 76 -10.97 3.59 6.39
CA LEU A 76 -11.13 4.73 5.47
C LEU A 76 -9.90 5.63 5.49
N LEU A 77 -9.29 5.85 6.67
CA LEU A 77 -8.04 6.60 6.78
C LEU A 77 -6.88 5.89 6.07
N ALA A 78 -6.79 4.56 6.18
CA ALA A 78 -5.80 3.78 5.43
C ALA A 78 -6.04 3.86 3.91
N ALA A 79 -7.28 3.71 3.45
CA ALA A 79 -7.64 3.77 2.03
C ALA A 79 -7.36 5.16 1.41
N THR A 80 -7.66 6.23 2.13
CA THR A 80 -7.35 7.61 1.72
C THR A 80 -5.84 7.85 1.66
N ALA A 81 -5.09 7.36 2.65
CA ALA A 81 -3.62 7.40 2.60
C ALA A 81 -3.06 6.62 1.40
N MET A 82 -3.62 5.44 1.07
CA MET A 82 -3.26 4.67 -0.13
C MET A 82 -3.51 5.47 -1.42
N ALA A 83 -4.65 6.16 -1.53
CA ALA A 83 -4.95 7.02 -2.66
C ALA A 83 -3.94 8.18 -2.78
N ALA A 84 -3.60 8.82 -1.65
CA ALA A 84 -2.55 9.83 -1.62
C ALA A 84 -1.18 9.28 -2.05
N ALA A 85 -0.79 8.10 -1.58
CA ALA A 85 0.45 7.45 -2.02
C ALA A 85 0.44 7.16 -3.53
N ALA A 86 -0.67 6.65 -4.08
CA ALA A 86 -0.82 6.40 -5.51
C ALA A 86 -0.71 7.71 -6.32
N ALA A 87 -1.36 8.78 -5.87
CA ALA A 87 -1.29 10.10 -6.48
C ALA A 87 0.13 10.68 -6.45
N LEU A 88 0.86 10.55 -5.34
CA LEU A 88 2.26 10.97 -5.24
C LEU A 88 3.18 10.12 -6.14
N GLY A 89 2.92 8.83 -6.25
CA GLY A 89 3.62 7.93 -7.16
C GLY A 89 3.41 8.33 -8.63
N ALA A 90 2.18 8.70 -8.99
CA ALA A 90 1.85 9.24 -10.31
C ALA A 90 2.51 10.61 -10.54
N ALA A 91 2.42 11.54 -9.58
CA ALA A 91 3.06 12.85 -9.65
C ALA A 91 4.58 12.74 -9.84
N TYR A 92 5.23 11.80 -9.13
CA TYR A 92 6.65 11.51 -9.34
C TYR A 92 6.92 10.92 -10.73
N PHE A 93 6.06 10.02 -11.22
CA PHE A 93 6.22 9.43 -12.55
C PHE A 93 6.21 10.48 -13.68
N PHE A 94 5.32 11.47 -13.58
CA PHE A 94 5.23 12.54 -14.59
C PHE A 94 6.28 13.63 -14.39
N SER A 95 6.45 14.14 -13.17
CA SER A 95 7.31 15.29 -12.92
C SER A 95 8.77 14.96 -12.64
N ARG A 96 9.07 13.71 -12.24
CA ARG A 96 10.40 13.25 -11.78
C ARG A 96 10.99 14.04 -10.60
N LYS A 97 10.20 14.91 -9.94
CA LYS A 97 10.65 15.72 -8.81
C LYS A 97 10.84 14.86 -7.57
N LYS A 98 12.06 14.87 -7.01
CA LYS A 98 12.44 14.08 -5.81
C LYS A 98 11.48 14.23 -4.62
N PRO A 99 10.92 15.42 -4.30
CA PRO A 99 10.01 15.57 -3.17
C PRO A 99 8.81 14.63 -3.21
N PHE A 100 8.20 14.39 -4.38
CA PHE A 100 7.05 13.48 -4.49
C PHE A 100 7.42 12.04 -4.17
N PHE A 101 8.63 11.60 -4.54
CA PHE A 101 9.11 10.26 -4.21
C PHE A 101 9.38 10.11 -2.71
N ILE A 102 9.99 11.12 -2.09
CA ILE A 102 10.25 11.13 -0.64
C ILE A 102 8.93 11.08 0.11
N LEU A 103 7.97 11.95 -0.25
CA LEU A 103 6.66 11.98 0.39
C LEU A 103 5.89 10.68 0.15
N HIS A 104 5.90 10.14 -1.08
CA HIS A 104 5.29 8.83 -1.38
C HIS A 104 5.80 7.75 -0.42
N ARG A 105 7.12 7.67 -0.19
CA ARG A 105 7.71 6.68 0.72
C ARG A 105 7.27 6.87 2.16
N TRP A 106 7.20 8.12 2.65
CA TRP A 106 6.70 8.41 4.00
C TRP A 106 5.23 8.06 4.15
N VAL A 107 4.41 8.36 3.15
CA VAL A 107 2.98 7.99 3.16
C VAL A 107 2.82 6.47 3.12
N VAL A 108 3.62 5.73 2.34
CA VAL A 108 3.62 4.25 2.35
C VAL A 108 3.96 3.69 3.73
N LEU A 109 4.91 4.29 4.45
CA LEU A 109 5.20 3.91 5.84
C LEU A 109 4.01 4.21 6.76
N ALA A 110 3.39 5.38 6.64
CA ALA A 110 2.20 5.74 7.40
C ALA A 110 1.03 4.77 7.13
N ILE A 111 0.84 4.34 5.87
CA ILE A 111 -0.15 3.32 5.50
C ILE A 111 0.13 2.00 6.22
N ALA A 112 1.39 1.55 6.29
CA ALA A 112 1.73 0.32 7.02
C ALA A 112 1.32 0.42 8.51
N CYS A 113 1.59 1.55 9.15
CA CYS A 113 1.15 1.82 10.52
C CYS A 113 -0.38 1.85 10.64
N LEU A 114 -1.08 2.51 9.71
CA LEU A 114 -2.54 2.59 9.69
C LEU A 114 -3.20 1.22 9.47
N ILE A 115 -2.63 0.37 8.61
CA ILE A 115 -3.09 -1.01 8.44
C ILE A 115 -2.93 -1.78 9.75
N ALA A 116 -1.77 -1.68 10.42
CA ALA A 116 -1.57 -2.34 11.71
C ALA A 116 -2.58 -1.87 12.76
N VAL A 117 -2.82 -0.55 12.85
CA VAL A 117 -3.86 0.01 13.72
C VAL A 117 -5.24 -0.48 13.33
N HIS A 118 -5.57 -0.55 12.04
CA HIS A 118 -6.88 -1.01 11.58
C HIS A 118 -7.14 -2.49 11.88
N LEU A 119 -6.10 -3.34 11.83
CA LEU A 119 -6.21 -4.75 12.19
C LEU A 119 -6.49 -4.98 13.68
N ILE A 120 -6.02 -4.08 14.55
CA ILE A 120 -6.21 -4.19 16.01
C ILE A 120 -7.46 -3.41 16.47
N PHE A 121 -7.65 -2.20 15.93
CA PHE A 121 -8.68 -1.23 16.33
C PHE A 121 -9.41 -0.67 15.10
N PRO A 122 -10.29 -1.45 14.44
CA PRO A 122 -10.94 -1.04 13.20
C PRO A 122 -11.86 0.19 13.37
N ASN A 123 -12.43 0.39 14.55
CA ASN A 123 -13.43 1.43 14.84
C ASN A 123 -12.89 2.58 15.70
N LEU A 124 -11.56 2.71 15.87
CA LEU A 124 -10.96 3.71 16.77
C LEU A 124 -11.46 5.14 16.50
N LEU A 125 -11.65 5.50 15.23
CA LEU A 125 -12.13 6.84 14.84
C LEU A 125 -13.66 6.98 14.90
N SER A 126 -14.39 5.87 14.86
CA SER A 126 -15.85 5.86 14.96
C SER A 126 -16.34 5.99 16.40
N ALA A 127 -15.44 5.88 17.40
CA ALA A 127 -15.78 6.03 18.81
C ALA A 127 -15.93 7.50 19.26
N PHE A 128 -15.59 8.46 18.41
CA PHE A 128 -15.56 9.90 18.71
C PHE A 128 -16.62 10.71 17.96
N ILE A 129 -17.54 10.04 17.25
CA ILE A 129 -18.63 10.63 16.45
C ILE A 129 -19.91 9.83 16.73
#